data_AF-A0A844G1R9-F1
#
_entry.id   AF-A0A844G1R9-F1
#
_cell.length_a   1.000
_cell.length_b   1.000
_cell.length_c   1.000
_cell.angle_alpha   90.00
_cell.angle_beta   90.00
_cell.angle_gamma   90.00
#
_symmetry.space_group_name_H-M   'P 1'
#
loop_
_entity.id
_entity.type
_entity.pdbx_description
1 polymer ?
#
loop_
_entity_poly.entity_id
_entity_poly.type
_entity_poly.pdbx_seq_one_letter_code
_entity_poly.pdbx_strand_id
1 'polypeptide(L)'
;MNMTLVELRSAAEEYFRRHLAREEWKLLPEEVKQSALAGAEADVALYLDRTGIDPENRCECGAVFEQAIHLARKPPCSGPKRRLVSEEISGVGRRAWEYGDTEEPDYAPRALKFMEAARRRNFRIGRG
;
A
#
# COMPACT_ATOMS: atom_id res chain seq x y z
N MET A 1 11.94 6.54 13.65
CA MET A 1 12.49 5.17 13.45
C MET A 1 11.63 4.51 12.41
N ASN A 2 12.22 3.83 11.41
CA ASN A 2 11.43 3.05 10.45
C ASN A 2 11.03 1.73 11.10
N MET A 3 9.75 1.37 10.99
CA MET A 3 9.24 0.09 11.47
C MET A 3 9.80 -1.03 10.61
N THR A 4 10.22 -2.14 11.21
CA THR A 4 10.58 -3.33 10.44
C THR A 4 9.31 -4.03 9.95
N LEU A 5 9.41 -4.79 8.84
CA LEU A 5 8.28 -5.56 8.30
C LEU A 5 7.69 -6.55 9.34
N VAL A 6 8.54 -7.08 10.22
CA VAL A 6 8.14 -8.00 11.30
C VAL A 6 7.27 -7.28 12.34
N GLU A 7 7.67 -6.08 12.76
CA GLU A 7 6.91 -5.25 13.70
C GLU A 7 5.58 -4.81 13.07
N LEU A 8 5.59 -4.42 11.80
CA LEU A 8 4.38 -4.03 11.07
C LEU A 8 3.37 -5.18 11.00
N ARG A 9 3.84 -6.41 10.76
CA ARG A 9 2.99 -7.61 10.78
C ARG A 9 2.38 -7.85 12.15
N SER A 10 3.18 -7.77 13.23
CA SER A 10 2.67 -7.98 14.59
C SER A 10 1.59 -6.94 14.95
N ALA A 11 1.80 -5.68 14.55
CA ALA A 11 0.80 -4.62 14.73
C ALA A 11 -0.46 -4.86 13.88
N ALA A 12 -0.33 -5.38 12.65
CA ALA A 12 -1.47 -5.77 11.82
C ALA A 12 -2.30 -6.89 12.48
N GLU A 13 -1.65 -7.91 13.05
CA GLU A 13 -2.34 -8.99 13.76
C GLU A 13 -3.13 -8.47 14.98
N GLU A 14 -2.56 -7.54 15.75
CA GLU A 14 -3.26 -6.91 16.86
C GLU A 14 -4.46 -6.08 16.38
N TYR A 15 -4.27 -5.30 15.32
CA TYR A 15 -5.33 -4.48 14.72
C TYR A 15 -6.51 -5.34 14.27
N PHE A 16 -6.25 -6.39 13.49
CA PHE A 16 -7.28 -7.25 12.95
C PHE A 16 -7.94 -8.14 14.02
N ARG A 17 -7.30 -8.41 15.16
CA ARG A 17 -7.90 -9.17 16.26
C ARG A 17 -9.26 -8.61 16.72
N ARG A 18 -9.43 -7.28 16.64
CA ARG A 18 -10.66 -6.57 17.04
C ARG A 18 -11.54 -6.17 15.85
N HIS A 19 -11.26 -6.69 14.66
CA HIS A 19 -11.80 -6.18 13.41
C HIS A 19 -12.61 -7.21 12.64
N LEU A 20 -13.57 -6.76 11.83
CA LEU A 20 -14.44 -7.63 11.03
C LEU A 20 -13.65 -8.44 9.99
N ALA A 21 -12.55 -7.90 9.48
CA ALA A 21 -11.70 -8.59 8.51
C ALA A 21 -10.73 -9.61 9.13
N ARG A 22 -10.86 -9.94 10.43
CA ARG A 22 -9.95 -10.84 11.13
C ARG A 22 -9.77 -12.20 10.46
N GLU A 23 -10.88 -12.89 10.20
CA GLU A 23 -10.86 -14.25 9.68
C GLU A 23 -10.30 -14.27 8.26
N GLU A 24 -10.68 -13.28 7.46
CA GLU A 24 -10.13 -13.08 6.11
C GLU A 24 -8.62 -12.87 6.17
N TRP A 25 -8.14 -11.93 6.99
CA TRP A 25 -6.71 -11.67 7.14
C TRP A 25 -5.97 -12.92 7.62
N LYS A 26 -6.52 -13.65 8.59
CA LYS A 26 -5.91 -14.86 9.15
C LYS A 26 -5.69 -15.93 8.09
N LEU A 27 -6.66 -16.13 7.19
CA LEU A 27 -6.63 -17.15 6.14
C LEU A 27 -5.66 -16.84 4.99
N LEU A 28 -5.21 -15.59 4.85
CA LEU A 28 -4.25 -15.22 3.80
C LEU A 28 -2.89 -15.90 4.01
N PRO A 29 -2.25 -16.39 2.92
CA PRO A 29 -0.85 -16.83 2.96
C PRO A 29 0.07 -15.73 3.47
N GLU A 30 1.14 -16.12 4.15
CA GLU A 30 2.11 -15.18 4.74
C GLU A 30 2.77 -14.28 3.68
N GLU A 31 3.09 -14.83 2.51
CA GLU A 31 3.67 -14.08 1.38
C GLU A 31 2.72 -12.99 0.87
N VAL A 32 1.40 -13.28 0.85
CA VAL A 32 0.37 -12.32 0.44
C VAL A 32 0.25 -11.20 1.49
N LYS A 33 0.28 -11.54 2.78
CA LYS A 33 0.27 -10.54 3.87
C LYS A 33 1.47 -9.60 3.77
N GLN A 34 2.67 -10.14 3.54
CA GLN A 34 3.90 -9.36 3.43
C GLN A 34 3.86 -8.43 2.22
N SER A 35 3.50 -8.95 1.05
CA SER A 35 3.37 -8.17 -0.17
C SER A 35 2.31 -7.06 -0.04
N ALA A 36 1.15 -7.40 0.54
CA ALA A 36 0.07 -6.44 0.77
C ALA A 36 0.45 -5.34 1.76
N LEU A 37 1.15 -5.67 2.85
CA LEU A 37 1.63 -4.68 3.82
C LEU A 37 2.69 -3.76 3.22
N ALA A 38 3.64 -4.29 2.46
CA ALA A 38 4.68 -3.48 1.81
C ALA A 38 4.09 -2.55 0.74
N GLY A 39 3.16 -3.04 -0.07
CA GLY A 39 2.43 -2.22 -1.05
C GLY A 39 1.58 -1.14 -0.36
N ALA A 40 0.87 -1.51 0.70
CA ALA A 40 0.06 -0.57 1.47
C ALA A 40 0.88 0.52 2.16
N GLU A 41 2.06 0.18 2.70
CA GLU A 41 2.98 1.15 3.29
C GLU A 41 3.44 2.16 2.23
N ALA A 42 3.84 1.68 1.04
CA ALA A 42 4.25 2.54 -0.07
C ALA A 42 3.10 3.45 -0.55
N ASP A 43 1.89 2.91 -0.68
CA ASP A 43 0.70 3.67 -1.07
C ASP A 43 0.39 4.80 -0.08
N VAL A 44 0.43 4.49 1.22
CA VAL A 44 0.16 5.46 2.30
C VAL A 44 1.26 6.50 2.39
N ALA A 45 2.53 6.09 2.27
CA ALA A 45 3.66 7.01 2.23
C ALA A 45 3.55 7.98 1.04
N LEU A 46 3.22 7.46 -0.14
CA LEU A 46 2.97 8.26 -1.34
C LEU A 46 1.83 9.26 -1.14
N TYR A 47 0.70 8.83 -0.54
CA TYR A 47 -0.41 9.73 -0.24
C TYR A 47 0.02 10.85 0.73
N LEU A 48 0.90 10.56 1.68
CA LEU A 48 1.40 11.56 2.64
C LEU A 48 2.56 12.40 2.11
N ASP A 49 2.97 12.20 0.85
CA ASP A 49 4.14 12.83 0.21
C ASP A 49 5.44 12.58 1.02
N ARG A 50 5.64 11.31 1.41
CA ARG A 50 6.75 10.84 2.25
C ARG A 50 7.33 9.55 1.70
N THR A 51 8.52 9.18 2.18
CA THR A 51 9.20 7.92 1.83
C THR A 51 8.89 6.76 2.79
N GLY A 52 8.06 6.98 3.81
CA GLY A 52 7.67 6.00 4.80
C GLY A 52 6.58 6.52 5.73
N ILE A 53 6.11 5.66 6.62
CA ILE A 53 5.09 5.98 7.62
C ILE A 53 5.72 6.17 9.01
N ASP A 54 5.03 6.91 9.87
CA ASP A 54 5.34 7.01 11.29
C ASP A 54 4.67 5.86 12.08
N PRO A 55 5.44 4.90 12.63
CA PRO A 55 4.89 3.78 13.38
C PRO A 55 4.22 4.17 14.71
N GLU A 56 4.55 5.33 15.27
CA GLU A 56 3.93 5.83 16.50
C GLU A 56 2.56 6.46 16.21
N ASN A 57 2.32 6.84 14.95
CA ASN A 57 1.07 7.41 14.52
C ASN A 57 0.04 6.32 14.19
N ARG A 58 -0.83 6.03 15.16
CA ARG A 58 -1.93 5.05 15.02
C ARG A 58 -2.82 5.28 13.78
N CYS A 59 -2.95 6.52 13.30
CA CYS A 59 -3.70 6.80 12.07
C CYS A 59 -2.95 6.31 10.83
N GLU A 60 -1.63 6.50 10.75
CA GLU A 60 -0.83 6.02 9.62
C GLU A 60 -0.79 4.49 9.60
N CYS A 61 -0.56 3.85 10.74
CA CYS A 61 -0.64 2.38 10.85
C CYS A 61 -2.04 1.84 10.50
N GLY A 62 -3.11 2.49 10.98
CA GLY A 62 -4.48 2.12 10.64
C GLY A 62 -4.79 2.25 9.14
N ALA A 63 -4.24 3.26 8.47
CA ALA A 63 -4.35 3.41 7.02
C ALA A 63 -3.66 2.26 6.28
N VAL A 64 -2.44 1.88 6.70
CA VAL A 64 -1.70 0.76 6.09
C VAL A 64 -2.48 -0.53 6.22
N PHE A 65 -3.05 -0.85 7.39
CA PHE A 65 -3.79 -2.11 7.55
C PHE A 65 -5.06 -2.17 6.69
N GLU A 66 -5.81 -1.06 6.62
CA GLU A 66 -6.99 -0.99 5.76
C GLU A 66 -6.64 -1.07 4.27
N GLN A 67 -5.51 -0.47 3.87
CA GLN A 67 -5.03 -0.56 2.51
C GLN A 67 -4.52 -1.98 2.21
N ALA A 68 -3.83 -2.63 3.15
CA ALA A 68 -3.30 -3.97 2.96
C ALA A 68 -4.40 -5.02 2.74
N ILE A 69 -5.48 -4.99 3.54
CA ILE A 69 -6.60 -5.92 3.30
C ILE A 69 -7.30 -5.62 1.97
N HIS A 70 -7.40 -4.36 1.56
CA HIS A 70 -7.95 -3.98 0.25
C HIS A 70 -7.10 -4.48 -0.90
N LEU A 71 -5.78 -4.37 -0.81
CA LEU A 71 -4.85 -4.92 -1.79
C LEU A 71 -4.89 -6.46 -1.82
N ALA A 72 -4.97 -7.11 -0.66
CA ALA A 72 -5.04 -8.56 -0.57
C ALA A 72 -6.34 -9.15 -1.17
N ARG A 73 -7.42 -8.37 -1.22
CA ARG A 73 -8.68 -8.76 -1.88
C ARG A 73 -8.62 -8.71 -3.39
N LYS A 74 -7.67 -7.96 -3.94
CA LYS A 74 -7.51 -7.84 -5.39
C LYS A 74 -6.77 -9.08 -5.89
N PRO A 75 -7.12 -9.60 -7.07
CA PRO A 75 -6.25 -10.57 -7.72
C PRO A 75 -4.84 -9.94 -7.85
N PRO A 76 -3.76 -10.73 -7.72
CA PRO A 76 -2.42 -10.20 -7.86
C PRO A 76 -2.34 -9.46 -9.20
N CYS A 77 -2.19 -8.14 -9.15
CA CYS A 77 -2.03 -7.32 -10.34
C CYS A 77 -0.87 -7.93 -11.12
N SER A 78 -1.14 -8.32 -12.37
CA SER A 78 -0.19 -9.01 -13.24
C SER A 78 0.98 -8.09 -13.61
N GLY A 79 1.94 -7.93 -12.69
CA GLY A 79 3.15 -7.14 -12.86
C GLY A 79 2.92 -5.68 -13.26
N PRO A 80 4.00 -4.94 -13.52
CA PRO A 80 3.88 -3.66 -14.21
C PRO A 80 3.16 -3.90 -15.54
N LYS A 81 2.05 -3.20 -15.79
CA LYS A 81 1.36 -3.20 -17.09
C LYS A 81 2.31 -2.62 -18.14
N ARG A 82 3.20 -3.45 -18.67
CA ARG A 82 4.06 -3.10 -19.80
C ARG A 82 3.17 -3.00 -21.02
N ARG A 83 2.90 -1.78 -21.48
CA ARG A 83 2.22 -1.57 -22.75
C ARG A 83 3.29 -1.63 -23.83
N LEU A 84 3.16 -2.58 -24.76
CA LEU A 84 3.96 -2.59 -25.97
C LEU A 84 3.47 -1.44 -26.84
N VAL A 85 4.32 -0.43 -27.05
CA VAL A 85 3.92 0.81 -27.75
C VAL A 85 4.29 0.77 -29.22
N SER A 86 5.34 0.01 -29.56
CA SER A 86 5.74 -0.21 -30.93
C SER A 86 6.50 -1.53 -31.08
N GLU A 87 6.18 -2.26 -32.15
CA GLU A 87 6.90 -3.44 -32.61
C GLU A 87 7.29 -3.20 -34.08
N GLU A 88 8.58 -2.98 -34.34
CA GLU A 88 9.10 -2.86 -35.71
C GLU A 88 9.61 -4.24 -36.17
N ILE A 89 8.96 -4.83 -37.18
CA ILE A 89 9.34 -6.15 -37.73
C ILE A 89 10.18 -5.93 -39.00
N SER A 90 11.44 -5.54 -38.80
CA SER A 90 12.43 -5.33 -39.87
C SER A 90 13.73 -6.10 -39.58
N GLY A 91 13.62 -7.41 -39.32
CA GLY A 91 14.77 -8.33 -39.20
C GLY A 91 15.67 -8.17 -37.95
N VAL A 92 15.60 -7.05 -37.23
CA VAL A 92 16.26 -6.79 -35.94
C VAL A 92 15.24 -6.18 -34.99
N GLY A 93 14.24 -6.98 -34.59
CA GLY A 93 13.06 -6.48 -33.87
C GLY A 93 13.42 -5.66 -32.62
N ARG A 94 13.14 -4.35 -32.67
CA ARG A 94 13.21 -3.47 -31.49
C ARG A 94 11.82 -3.40 -30.87
N ARG A 95 11.70 -3.91 -29.64
CA ARG A 95 10.48 -3.79 -28.82
C ARG A 95 10.59 -2.53 -27.97
N ALA A 96 9.71 -1.56 -28.19
CA ALA A 96 9.62 -0.37 -27.33
C ALA A 96 8.54 -0.62 -26.27
N TRP A 97 8.94 -0.60 -25.01
CA TRP A 97 8.07 -0.75 -23.85
C TRP A 97 7.91 0.61 -23.18
N GLU A 98 6.70 1.12 -23.07
CA GLU A 98 6.41 2.17 -22.09
C GLU A 98 5.99 1.51 -20.79
N TYR A 99 6.58 1.98 -19.69
CA TYR A 99 6.00 1.80 -18.38
C TYR A 99 4.74 2.66 -18.38
N GLY A 100 3.57 2.02 -18.38
CA GLY A 100 2.31 2.75 -18.28
C GLY A 100 2.37 3.70 -17.10
N ASP A 101 1.84 4.91 -17.30
CA ASP A 101 1.70 5.93 -16.27
C ASP A 101 1.32 5.30 -14.93
N THR A 102 1.97 5.75 -13.87
CA THR A 102 1.67 5.36 -12.50
C THR A 102 0.20 5.70 -12.22
N GLU A 103 -0.71 4.77 -12.49
CA GLU A 103 -2.12 4.90 -12.10
C GLU A 103 -2.11 5.23 -10.61
N GLU A 104 -2.82 6.30 -10.21
CA GLU A 104 -2.95 6.64 -8.80
C GLU A 104 -3.37 5.39 -8.02
N PRO A 105 -2.75 5.10 -6.86
CA PRO A 105 -3.09 3.90 -6.13
C PRO A 105 -4.59 3.85 -5.82
N ASP A 106 -5.23 2.72 -6.10
CA ASP A 106 -6.62 2.53 -5.74
C ASP A 106 -6.73 2.30 -4.22
N TYR A 107 -6.95 3.39 -3.50
CA TYR A 107 -6.99 3.46 -2.05
C TYR A 107 -8.30 2.91 -1.47
N ALA A 108 -8.19 2.14 -0.39
CA ALA A 108 -9.34 1.69 0.39
C ALA A 108 -10.10 2.89 0.98
N PRO A 109 -11.44 2.95 0.88
CA PRO A 109 -12.22 4.06 1.44
C PRO A 109 -12.00 4.31 2.94
N ARG A 110 -11.72 3.24 3.71
CA ARG A 110 -11.40 3.35 5.14
C ARG A 110 -9.96 3.79 5.38
N ALA A 111 -9.01 3.39 4.54
CA ALA A 111 -7.63 3.89 4.60
C ALA A 111 -7.60 5.41 4.37
N LEU A 112 -8.34 5.92 3.39
CA LEU A 112 -8.47 7.37 3.13
C LEU A 112 -8.89 8.17 4.37
N LYS A 113 -9.88 7.69 5.13
CA LYS A 113 -10.30 8.33 6.38
C LYS A 113 -9.17 8.44 7.41
N PHE A 114 -8.36 7.39 7.53
CA PHE A 114 -7.21 7.37 8.43
C PHE A 114 -6.08 8.30 7.93
N MET A 115 -5.80 8.30 6.62
CA MET A 115 -4.78 9.17 6.02
C MET A 115 -5.15 10.65 6.13
N GLU A 116 -6.42 11.00 5.91
CA GLU A 116 -6.92 12.37 6.15
C GLU A 116 -6.78 12.78 7.61
N ALA A 117 -7.09 11.89 8.55
CA ALA A 117 -6.93 12.15 9.98
C ALA A 117 -5.45 12.34 10.35
N ALA A 118 -4.54 11.55 9.77
CA ALA A 118 -3.10 11.70 9.94
C ALA A 118 -2.60 13.06 9.42
N ARG A 119 -3.01 13.48 8.21
CA ARG A 119 -2.70 14.80 7.65
C ARG A 119 -3.17 15.94 8.58
N ARG A 120 -4.40 15.87 9.09
CA ARG A 120 -4.95 16.89 10.01
C ARG A 120 -4.20 16.97 11.34
N ARG A 121 -3.72 15.84 11.85
CA ARG A 121 -2.97 15.79 13.12
C ARG A 121 -1.58 16.42 12.98
N ASN A 122 -0.90 16.15 11.87
CA ASN A 122 0.39 16.77 11.56
C ASN A 122 0.28 18.29 11.40
N PHE A 123 -0.82 18.79 10.84
CA PHE A 123 -1.09 20.22 10.74
C PHE A 123 -1.27 20.91 12.11
N ARG A 124 -1.76 20.19 13.13
CA ARG A 124 -1.92 20.75 14.49
C ARG A 124 -0.62 20.84 15.27
N ILE A 125 0.35 19.97 15.00
CA ILE A 125 1.65 19.96 15.69
C ILE A 125 2.56 21.10 15.18
N GLY A 126 2.41 21.53 13.93
CA GLY A 126 3.15 22.66 13.35
C GLY A 126 2.63 24.07 13.71
N ARG A 127 1.68 24.19 14.64
CA ARG A 127 1.18 25.46 15.19
C ARG A 127 1.46 25.50 16.70
N GLY A 128 2.70 25.75 17.06
CA GLY A 128 3.17 25.96 18.43
C GLY A 128 4.44 26.78 18.41
#